data_AF-A0A918J620-F1
#
_entry.id   AF-A0A918J620-F1
#
_cell.length_a   1.000
_cell.length_b   1.000
_cell.length_c   1.000
_cell.angle_alpha   90.00
_cell.angle_beta   90.00
_cell.angle_gamma   90.00
#
_symmetry.space_group_name_H-M   'P 1'
#
loop_
_entity.id
_entity.type
_entity.pdbx_description
1 polymer ?
#
loop_
_entity_poly.entity_id
_entity_poly.type
_entity_poly.pdbx_seq_one_letter_code
_entity_poly.pdbx_strand_id
1 'polypeptide(L)'
;MMGAGMSLGTEWDGPQVPVAGDGQQAATSALASAAYRDSPVEEIKKADNEWHQSTVKAGRIKLFRPNLGESFARAVADRVLAPGRAPLIQSFGSEPQFVVEHCLAANNIRRERDNRLTAVTVVCGLLFLPGLIVWLLVFQLRMFVAKRDDKRAGPLATALLLGVGLLAALFLVKMPFGGFWAWYARAAVVAPVLGWFWARRICESSARDLRARWDGLLSGTSVGAKVPEAVPRGPGQTAAEELRQSLARLTAEQQSNAVFYAGPKGILGMGTRWGAWQLAEDLVPADPGREIHPFRSWDVVRAIHDQLTLLERGPLNTGGFPKPSIRHWIVTPIGEKATAVARPEGTDVEAFQVKPHAIQDICNKQQFGSGDRHYLGVQWTLWDGQLVITMLITVTVLHQTLRIEVTGHALGPVNSLFTTKPEAPTKEVSKSLKPWETRTVKLPLVGTDEVVRLAARAPLTWYPPLLKWLGGSLVLPEPFGLRHAWADQPWRHRFMADDALRAATPVLRVVHSAAIKVLEENGVDTEKFGARSTFLSGNVQDPTPRKADLYEA
;
A
#
# COMPACT_ATOMS: atom_id res chain seq x y z
N MET A 1 38.95 16.62 4.98
CA MET A 1 39.20 17.56 3.87
C MET A 1 39.20 16.72 2.59
N MET A 2 38.45 17.14 1.55
CA MET A 2 37.83 16.36 0.43
C MET A 2 36.35 16.10 0.74
N GLY A 3 35.34 16.58 0.01
CA GLY A 3 35.23 17.42 -1.17
C GLY A 3 33.76 17.34 -1.59
N ALA A 4 32.91 18.21 -1.04
CA ALA A 4 31.46 18.17 -1.26
C ALA A 4 31.12 18.86 -2.59
N GLY A 5 30.64 18.09 -3.56
CA GLY A 5 30.02 18.61 -4.77
C GLY A 5 28.61 19.11 -4.45
N MET A 6 28.44 20.41 -4.26
CA MET A 6 27.13 21.07 -4.32
C MET A 6 26.65 21.06 -5.77
N SER A 7 25.57 20.33 -6.07
CA SER A 7 24.79 20.56 -7.28
C SER A 7 23.87 21.76 -7.06
N LEU A 8 24.14 22.86 -7.77
CA LEU A 8 23.26 24.03 -7.79
C LEU A 8 21.95 23.66 -8.52
N GLY A 9 20.87 23.47 -7.75
CA GLY A 9 19.51 23.36 -8.27
C GLY A 9 18.95 24.75 -8.57
N THR A 10 18.52 24.96 -9.82
CA THR A 10 17.81 26.17 -10.26
C THR A 10 16.42 26.26 -9.63
N GLU A 11 16.03 27.48 -9.26
CA GLU A 11 14.85 27.93 -8.50
C GLU A 11 13.46 27.63 -9.13
N TRP A 12 13.34 26.67 -10.06
CA TRP A 12 12.10 26.36 -10.81
C TRP A 12 11.51 24.97 -10.52
N ASP A 13 12.13 24.17 -9.67
CA ASP A 13 11.55 22.90 -9.24
C ASP A 13 10.59 23.13 -8.06
N GLY A 14 9.32 22.81 -8.26
CA GLY A 14 8.29 22.84 -7.21
C GLY A 14 8.68 21.98 -5.99
N PRO A 15 7.94 22.10 -4.86
CA PRO A 15 8.33 21.47 -3.60
C PRO A 15 8.56 19.97 -3.79
N GLN A 16 9.82 19.57 -3.63
CA GLN A 16 10.22 18.17 -3.66
C GLN A 16 9.69 17.53 -2.37
N VAL A 17 8.87 16.48 -2.54
CA VAL A 17 8.43 15.55 -1.49
C VAL A 17 9.67 15.02 -0.75
N PRO A 18 9.62 14.74 0.57
CA PRO A 18 10.76 14.23 1.32
C PRO A 18 11.47 13.12 0.54
N VAL A 19 12.77 13.31 0.33
CA VAL A 19 13.63 12.33 -0.31
C VAL A 19 13.54 11.05 0.49
N ALA A 20 13.17 9.95 -0.17
CA ALA A 20 13.31 8.59 0.35
C ALA A 20 14.80 8.30 0.58
N GLY A 21 15.34 8.81 1.68
CA GLY A 21 16.76 8.76 2.03
C GLY A 21 17.05 7.99 3.31
N ASP A 22 16.04 7.71 4.13
CA ASP A 22 16.17 6.75 5.23
C ASP A 22 15.69 5.39 4.73
N GLY A 23 16.54 4.36 4.83
CA GLY A 23 16.28 2.99 4.38
C GLY A 23 14.99 2.34 4.90
N GLN A 24 14.20 2.99 5.75
CA GLN A 24 12.96 2.50 6.34
C GLN A 24 11.74 2.41 5.41
N GLN A 25 11.88 2.67 4.09
CA GLN A 25 10.74 2.86 3.18
C GLN A 25 10.52 1.76 2.14
N ALA A 26 11.22 0.61 2.20
CA ALA A 26 11.07 -0.44 1.18
C ALA A 26 9.63 -0.97 1.10
N ALA A 27 8.95 -1.15 2.24
CA ALA A 27 7.54 -1.54 2.25
C ALA A 27 6.62 -0.47 1.63
N THR A 28 6.88 0.81 1.90
CA THR A 28 6.16 1.94 1.30
C THR A 28 6.34 1.98 -0.22
N SER A 29 7.58 1.87 -0.69
CA SER A 29 7.91 1.87 -2.12
C SER A 29 7.34 0.66 -2.85
N ALA A 30 7.33 -0.52 -2.21
CA ALA A 30 6.70 -1.72 -2.76
C ALA A 30 5.19 -1.53 -2.96
N LEU A 31 4.47 -0.98 -1.97
CA LEU A 31 3.05 -0.67 -2.08
C LEU A 31 2.79 0.43 -3.13
N ALA A 32 3.61 1.48 -3.17
CA ALA A 32 3.51 2.53 -4.19
C ALA A 32 3.74 2.00 -5.62
N SER A 33 4.59 0.98 -5.78
CA SER A 33 4.86 0.36 -7.08
C SER A 33 3.61 -0.22 -7.74
N ALA A 34 2.63 -0.65 -6.95
CA ALA A 34 1.38 -1.20 -7.46
C ALA A 34 0.62 -0.21 -8.34
N ALA A 35 0.73 1.09 -8.06
CA ALA A 35 0.10 2.14 -8.85
C ALA A 35 0.58 2.16 -10.32
N TYR A 36 1.74 1.59 -10.63
CA TYR A 36 2.36 1.64 -11.96
C TYR A 36 2.26 0.34 -12.76
N ARG A 37 1.68 -0.72 -12.17
CA ARG A 37 1.60 -2.05 -12.79
C ARG A 37 0.67 -2.11 -13.99
N ASP A 38 1.05 -2.93 -14.96
CA ASP A 38 0.31 -3.19 -16.19
C ASP A 38 -0.29 -4.60 -16.27
N SER A 39 -0.19 -5.39 -15.20
CA SER A 39 -0.73 -6.74 -15.15
C SER A 39 -2.27 -6.78 -15.00
N PRO A 40 -2.91 -7.94 -15.20
CA PRO A 40 -4.36 -8.09 -15.03
C PRO A 40 -4.81 -7.80 -13.59
N VAL A 41 -5.96 -7.14 -13.43
CA VAL A 41 -6.52 -6.79 -12.11
C VAL A 41 -6.70 -8.00 -11.20
N GLU A 42 -6.99 -9.18 -11.77
CA GLU A 42 -7.21 -10.42 -11.03
C GLU A 42 -5.96 -10.88 -10.25
N GLU A 43 -4.76 -10.44 -10.62
CA GLU A 43 -3.54 -10.76 -9.89
C GLU A 43 -3.52 -10.22 -8.47
N ILE A 44 -4.29 -9.17 -8.17
CA ILE A 44 -4.38 -8.64 -6.80
C ILE A 44 -4.90 -9.69 -5.82
N LYS A 45 -5.73 -10.64 -6.28
CA LYS A 45 -6.27 -11.71 -5.45
C LYS A 45 -5.19 -12.66 -4.92
N LYS A 46 -4.03 -12.70 -5.57
CA LYS A 46 -2.87 -13.47 -5.07
C LYS A 46 -2.22 -12.83 -3.85
N ALA A 47 -2.49 -11.55 -3.62
CA ALA A 47 -2.00 -10.80 -2.46
C ALA A 47 -3.01 -10.73 -1.31
N ASP A 48 -4.24 -11.22 -1.50
CA ASP A 48 -5.24 -11.27 -0.45
C ASP A 48 -4.84 -12.28 0.63
N ASN A 49 -5.21 -11.98 1.88
CA ASN A 49 -5.03 -12.89 3.02
C ASN A 49 -6.39 -13.40 3.51
N GLU A 50 -6.38 -14.33 4.47
CA GLU A 50 -7.62 -14.94 4.99
C GLU A 50 -8.60 -13.91 5.55
N TRP A 51 -8.11 -12.79 6.08
CA TRP A 51 -8.89 -11.78 6.81
C TRP A 51 -9.26 -10.53 6.00
N HIS A 52 -8.53 -10.27 4.91
CA HIS A 52 -8.64 -9.10 4.04
C HIS A 52 -8.63 -9.55 2.58
N GLN A 53 -9.82 -9.57 1.98
CA GLN A 53 -10.03 -10.01 0.60
C GLN A 53 -10.46 -8.84 -0.28
N SER A 54 -9.79 -8.68 -1.42
CA SER A 54 -10.10 -7.66 -2.41
C SER A 54 -11.18 -8.18 -3.36
N THR A 55 -12.22 -7.39 -3.61
CA THR A 55 -13.29 -7.81 -4.53
C THR A 55 -13.08 -7.17 -5.91
N VAL A 56 -12.82 -8.01 -6.92
CA VAL A 56 -12.73 -7.59 -8.33
C VAL A 56 -14.11 -7.72 -8.98
N LYS A 57 -14.74 -6.59 -9.31
CA LYS A 57 -16.00 -6.57 -10.07
C LYS A 57 -15.70 -6.62 -11.56
N ALA A 58 -16.19 -7.67 -12.24
CA ALA A 58 -16.01 -7.81 -13.68
C ALA A 58 -16.83 -6.76 -14.45
N GLY A 59 -16.20 -6.15 -15.46
CA GLY A 59 -16.89 -5.27 -16.41
C GLY A 59 -17.73 -6.03 -17.43
N ARG A 60 -18.76 -5.38 -17.98
CA ARG A 60 -19.62 -5.93 -19.04
C ARG A 60 -18.87 -6.13 -20.36
N ILE A 61 -17.84 -5.33 -20.62
CA ILE A 61 -17.12 -5.33 -21.90
C ILE A 61 -15.62 -5.46 -21.65
N LYS A 62 -14.99 -6.48 -22.25
CA LYS A 62 -13.55 -6.75 -22.09
C LYS A 62 -12.67 -5.59 -22.56
N LEU A 63 -13.10 -4.86 -23.59
CA LEU A 63 -12.41 -3.70 -24.16
C LEU A 63 -12.27 -2.52 -23.18
N PHE A 64 -13.08 -2.47 -22.12
CA PHE A 64 -13.00 -1.39 -21.13
C PHE A 64 -12.36 -1.84 -19.83
N ARG A 65 -11.77 -3.03 -19.73
CA ARG A 65 -11.14 -3.50 -18.48
C ARG A 65 -9.93 -2.63 -18.10
N PRO A 66 -9.79 -2.18 -16.83
CA PRO A 66 -8.58 -1.50 -16.36
C PRO A 66 -7.42 -2.48 -16.21
N ASN A 67 -6.19 -1.94 -16.15
CA ASN A 67 -5.02 -2.71 -15.69
C ASN A 67 -4.96 -2.64 -14.16
N LEU A 68 -4.17 -3.52 -13.53
CA LEU A 68 -4.02 -3.59 -12.08
C LEU A 68 -3.68 -2.22 -11.49
N GLY A 69 -2.62 -1.57 -11.98
CA GLY A 69 -2.19 -0.27 -11.42
C GLY A 69 -3.19 0.86 -11.63
N GLU A 70 -4.01 0.81 -12.67
CA GLU A 70 -5.09 1.79 -12.87
C GLU A 70 -6.24 1.56 -11.89
N SER A 71 -6.64 0.31 -11.70
CA SER A 71 -7.69 -0.04 -10.74
C SER A 71 -7.27 0.21 -9.30
N PHE A 72 -6.03 -0.10 -8.94
CA PHE A 72 -5.42 0.15 -7.64
C PHE A 72 -5.31 1.64 -7.35
N ALA A 73 -4.68 2.42 -8.25
CA ALA A 73 -4.48 3.85 -8.04
C ALA A 73 -5.81 4.62 -7.89
N ARG A 74 -6.84 4.23 -8.64
CA ARG A 74 -8.19 4.82 -8.48
C ARG A 74 -8.89 4.36 -7.21
N ALA A 75 -8.85 3.07 -6.89
CA ALA A 75 -9.49 2.56 -5.69
C ALA A 75 -8.89 3.18 -4.42
N VAL A 76 -7.55 3.32 -4.38
CA VAL A 76 -6.84 3.99 -3.27
C VAL A 76 -7.18 5.47 -3.22
N ALA A 77 -7.10 6.20 -4.34
CA ALA A 77 -7.44 7.63 -4.37
C ALA A 77 -8.90 7.88 -3.95
N ASP A 78 -9.85 7.11 -4.49
CA ASP A 78 -11.27 7.22 -4.12
C ASP A 78 -11.48 6.89 -2.63
N ARG A 79 -10.83 5.85 -2.10
CA ARG A 79 -11.03 5.43 -0.70
C ARG A 79 -10.34 6.35 0.31
N VAL A 80 -9.22 6.96 -0.05
CA VAL A 80 -8.36 7.75 0.85
C VAL A 80 -8.58 9.25 0.73
N LEU A 81 -9.10 9.74 -0.40
CA LEU A 81 -9.28 11.19 -0.62
C LEU A 81 -10.75 11.60 -0.78
N ALA A 82 -11.69 10.67 -0.96
CA ALA A 82 -13.09 11.05 -1.16
C ALA A 82 -13.67 11.81 0.06
N PRO A 83 -14.54 12.81 -0.19
CA PRO A 83 -15.27 13.50 0.87
C PRO A 83 -16.18 12.50 1.59
N GLY A 84 -16.22 12.57 2.92
CA GLY A 84 -17.04 11.67 3.74
C GLY A 84 -16.55 10.22 3.80
N ARG A 85 -15.29 9.94 3.41
CA ARG A 85 -14.71 8.60 3.53
C ARG A 85 -14.74 8.08 4.97
N ALA A 86 -14.88 6.76 5.12
CA ALA A 86 -14.70 6.10 6.41
C ALA A 86 -13.25 6.30 6.93
N PRO A 87 -13.05 6.35 8.24
CA PRO A 87 -11.71 6.41 8.83
C PRO A 87 -10.82 5.25 8.36
N LEU A 88 -9.53 5.53 8.25
CA LEU A 88 -8.52 4.54 7.85
C LEU A 88 -7.85 3.93 9.06
N ILE A 89 -7.45 2.67 8.97
CA ILE A 89 -6.57 2.03 9.96
C ILE A 89 -5.13 2.50 9.73
N GLN A 90 -4.36 2.61 10.82
CA GLN A 90 -2.95 2.97 10.76
C GLN A 90 -2.15 1.92 9.98
N SER A 91 -1.28 2.39 9.11
CA SER A 91 -0.40 1.56 8.29
C SER A 91 1.00 1.58 8.90
N PHE A 92 1.24 0.75 9.90
CA PHE A 92 2.53 0.75 10.61
C PHE A 92 3.69 0.34 9.70
N GLY A 93 4.82 1.03 9.79
CA GLY A 93 5.99 0.74 8.95
C GLY A 93 5.80 1.06 7.46
N SER A 94 4.73 1.76 7.09
CA SER A 94 4.61 2.39 5.77
C SER A 94 4.01 3.79 5.86
N GLU A 95 4.18 4.57 4.80
CA GLU A 95 3.64 5.93 4.72
C GLU A 95 2.51 6.02 3.69
N PRO A 96 1.23 6.03 4.13
CA PRO A 96 0.07 6.14 3.25
C PRO A 96 0.09 7.34 2.32
N GLN A 97 0.55 8.49 2.81
CA GLN A 97 0.62 9.71 2.02
C GLN A 97 1.48 9.50 0.77
N PHE A 98 2.67 8.93 0.92
CA PHE A 98 3.57 8.62 -0.18
C PHE A 98 2.91 7.68 -1.22
N VAL A 99 2.23 6.63 -0.77
CA VAL A 99 1.53 5.69 -1.67
C VAL A 99 0.43 6.41 -2.46
N VAL A 100 -0.34 7.28 -1.80
CA VAL A 100 -1.42 8.05 -2.43
C VAL A 100 -0.86 9.05 -3.45
N GLU A 101 0.23 9.75 -3.13
CA GLU A 101 0.88 10.68 -4.05
C GLU A 101 1.36 9.97 -5.33
N HIS A 102 1.94 8.78 -5.21
CA HIS A 102 2.28 7.95 -6.37
C HIS A 102 1.05 7.46 -7.14
N CYS A 103 -0.07 7.17 -6.46
CA CYS A 103 -1.34 6.84 -7.13
C CYS A 103 -1.88 8.03 -7.95
N LEU A 104 -1.82 9.25 -7.38
CA LEU A 104 -2.21 10.48 -8.08
C LEU A 104 -1.30 10.77 -9.27
N ALA A 105 0.02 10.66 -9.09
CA ALA A 105 0.98 10.83 -10.17
C ALA A 105 0.74 9.83 -11.31
N ALA A 106 0.49 8.55 -10.99
CA ALA A 106 0.17 7.54 -11.99
C ALA A 106 -1.17 7.81 -12.70
N ASN A 107 -2.18 8.32 -11.99
CA ASN A 107 -3.45 8.74 -12.59
C ASN A 107 -3.27 9.94 -13.53
N ASN A 108 -2.39 10.88 -13.20
CA ASN A 108 -2.09 12.05 -14.04
C ASN A 108 -1.38 11.66 -15.33
N ILE A 109 -0.40 10.75 -15.28
CA ILE A 109 0.24 10.20 -16.49
C ILE A 109 -0.79 9.52 -17.40
N ARG A 110 -1.71 8.75 -16.81
CA ARG A 110 -2.79 8.10 -17.57
C ARG A 110 -3.77 9.10 -18.15
N ARG A 111 -4.14 10.14 -17.39
CA ARG A 111 -5.03 11.20 -17.86
C ARG A 111 -4.43 11.98 -19.02
N GLU A 112 -3.14 12.32 -18.95
CA GLU A 112 -2.43 12.97 -20.06
C GLU A 112 -2.38 12.08 -21.30
N ARG A 113 -2.07 10.78 -21.13
CA ARG A 113 -2.14 9.79 -22.21
C ARG A 113 -3.54 9.74 -22.82
N ASP A 114 -4.57 9.61 -21.99
CA ASP A 114 -5.95 9.45 -22.43
C ASP A 114 -6.47 10.72 -23.10
N ASN A 115 -6.09 11.91 -22.65
CA ASN A 115 -6.40 13.17 -23.33
C ASN A 115 -5.75 13.24 -24.72
N ARG A 116 -4.48 12.84 -24.84
CA ARG A 116 -3.78 12.79 -26.14
C ARG A 116 -4.41 11.75 -27.07
N LEU A 117 -4.77 10.58 -26.54
CA LEU A 117 -5.46 9.55 -27.32
C LEU A 117 -6.84 10.00 -27.77
N THR A 118 -7.61 10.68 -26.91
CA THR A 118 -8.90 11.27 -27.29
C THR A 118 -8.73 12.29 -28.41
N ALA A 119 -7.73 13.17 -28.33
CA ALA A 119 -7.43 14.12 -29.39
C ALA A 119 -7.10 13.41 -30.72
N VAL A 120 -6.26 12.37 -30.69
CA VAL A 120 -5.95 11.55 -31.88
C VAL A 120 -7.20 10.85 -32.42
N THR A 121 -8.04 10.29 -31.56
CA THR A 121 -9.29 9.64 -31.97
C THR A 121 -10.28 10.63 -32.60
N VAL A 122 -10.39 11.84 -32.08
CA VAL A 122 -11.24 12.89 -32.66
C VAL A 122 -10.68 13.33 -34.02
N VAL A 123 -9.39 13.66 -34.09
CA VAL A 123 -8.76 14.22 -35.30
C VAL A 123 -8.62 13.19 -36.41
N CYS A 124 -8.15 11.97 -36.10
CA CYS A 124 -7.87 10.94 -37.11
C CYS A 124 -9.01 9.93 -37.28
N GLY A 125 -9.90 9.81 -36.30
CA GLY A 125 -11.01 8.86 -36.32
C GLY A 125 -12.34 9.53 -36.66
N LEU A 126 -12.79 10.51 -35.87
CA LEU A 126 -14.11 11.13 -36.04
C LEU A 126 -14.17 12.02 -37.29
N LEU A 127 -13.16 12.88 -37.51
CA LEU A 127 -13.12 13.75 -38.70
C LEU A 127 -12.93 12.98 -40.01
N PHE A 128 -12.35 11.78 -39.96
CA PHE A 128 -12.07 10.92 -41.11
C PHE A 128 -12.77 9.56 -41.02
N LEU A 129 -13.98 9.55 -40.45
CA LEU A 129 -14.76 8.35 -40.13
C LEU A 129 -14.92 7.37 -41.31
N PRO A 130 -15.18 7.81 -42.57
CA PRO A 130 -15.29 6.87 -43.69
C PRO A 130 -14.01 6.05 -43.91
N GLY A 131 -12.84 6.69 -43.78
CA GLY A 131 -11.56 6.01 -43.92
C GLY A 131 -11.23 5.09 -42.75
N LEU A 132 -11.60 5.51 -41.52
CA LEU A 132 -11.48 4.66 -40.33
C LEU A 132 -12.29 3.37 -40.48
N ILE A 133 -13.53 3.45 -40.96
CA ILE A 133 -14.41 2.27 -41.17
C ILE A 133 -13.78 1.30 -42.17
N VAL A 134 -13.24 1.80 -43.29
CA VAL A 134 -12.55 0.97 -44.29
C VAL A 134 -11.37 0.23 -43.66
N TRP A 135 -10.53 0.92 -42.88
CA TRP A 135 -9.40 0.28 -42.20
C TRP A 135 -9.85 -0.72 -41.13
N LEU A 136 -10.87 -0.39 -40.32
CA LEU A 136 -11.42 -1.33 -39.34
C LEU A 136 -11.96 -2.61 -39.99
N LEU A 137 -12.63 -2.48 -41.14
CA LEU A 137 -13.12 -3.62 -41.93
C LEU A 137 -11.95 -4.47 -42.43
N VAL A 138 -10.88 -3.85 -42.93
CA VAL A 138 -9.65 -4.56 -43.34
C VAL A 138 -9.01 -5.29 -42.16
N PHE A 139 -8.94 -4.66 -40.99
CA PHE A 139 -8.44 -5.31 -39.77
C PHE A 139 -9.33 -6.45 -39.29
N GLN A 140 -10.66 -6.31 -39.39
CA GLN A 140 -11.60 -7.36 -39.04
C GLN A 140 -11.50 -8.55 -40.00
N LEU A 141 -11.38 -8.31 -41.31
CA LEU A 141 -11.10 -9.34 -42.31
C LEU A 141 -9.77 -10.05 -42.02
N ARG A 142 -8.73 -9.29 -41.69
CA ARG A 142 -7.44 -9.86 -41.28
C ARG A 142 -7.58 -10.75 -40.06
N MET A 143 -8.28 -10.31 -39.02
CA MET A 143 -8.50 -11.12 -37.81
C MET A 143 -9.30 -12.40 -38.11
N PHE A 144 -10.31 -12.31 -39.00
CA PHE A 144 -11.09 -13.48 -39.40
C PHE A 144 -10.24 -14.50 -40.18
N VAL A 145 -9.37 -14.02 -41.06
CA VAL A 145 -8.41 -14.86 -41.80
C VAL A 145 -7.36 -15.46 -40.87
N ALA A 146 -6.84 -14.68 -39.91
CA ALA A 146 -5.82 -15.13 -38.96
C ALA A 146 -6.36 -16.10 -37.88
N LYS A 147 -7.67 -16.08 -37.60
CA LYS A 147 -8.34 -17.05 -36.71
C LYS A 147 -8.58 -18.42 -37.36
N ARG A 148 -8.44 -18.55 -38.68
CA ARG A 148 -8.44 -19.86 -39.33
C ARG A 148 -7.09 -20.52 -39.04
N ASP A 149 -7.11 -21.63 -38.32
CA ASP A 149 -5.94 -22.35 -37.77
C ASP A 149 -5.06 -23.05 -38.84
N ASP A 150 -5.03 -22.52 -40.06
CA ASP A 150 -4.23 -23.05 -41.14
C ASP A 150 -2.82 -22.46 -41.10
N LYS A 151 -1.79 -23.30 -41.29
CA LYS A 151 -0.38 -22.89 -41.44
C LYS A 151 -0.14 -21.83 -42.54
N ARG A 152 -1.15 -21.55 -43.39
CA ARG A 152 -1.16 -20.54 -44.47
C ARG A 152 -1.83 -19.21 -44.07
N ALA A 153 -2.46 -19.12 -42.90
CA ALA A 153 -3.22 -17.94 -42.47
C ALA A 153 -2.32 -16.71 -42.21
N GLY A 154 -1.11 -16.90 -41.69
CA GLY A 154 -0.12 -15.85 -41.47
C GLY A 154 0.32 -15.11 -42.75
N PRO A 155 0.80 -15.82 -43.79
CA PRO A 155 1.18 -15.18 -45.06
C PRO A 155 -0.03 -14.60 -45.81
N LEU A 156 -1.21 -15.24 -45.78
CA LEU A 156 -2.43 -14.70 -46.39
C LEU A 156 -2.90 -13.39 -45.74
N ALA A 157 -2.87 -13.29 -44.41
CA ALA A 157 -3.19 -12.07 -43.69
C ALA A 157 -2.19 -10.93 -43.99
N THR A 158 -0.92 -11.27 -44.24
CA THR A 158 0.12 -10.30 -44.61
C THR A 158 -0.04 -9.84 -46.06
N ALA A 159 -0.36 -10.77 -46.98
CA ALA A 159 -0.66 -10.46 -48.37
C ALA A 159 -1.90 -9.56 -48.53
N LEU A 160 -2.94 -9.78 -47.71
CA LEU A 160 -4.12 -8.90 -47.67
C LEU A 160 -3.74 -7.45 -47.32
N LEU A 161 -2.92 -7.26 -46.29
CA LEU A 161 -2.47 -5.92 -45.89
C LEU A 161 -1.60 -5.26 -46.97
N LEU A 162 -0.71 -6.02 -47.61
CA LEU A 162 0.11 -5.51 -48.73
C LEU A 162 -0.77 -5.12 -49.92
N GLY A 163 -1.76 -5.95 -50.27
CA GLY A 163 -2.71 -5.68 -51.34
C GLY A 163 -3.55 -4.42 -51.08
N VAL A 164 -4.08 -4.27 -49.87
CA VAL A 164 -4.82 -3.05 -49.46
C VAL A 164 -3.89 -1.84 -49.43
N GLY A 165 -2.65 -1.99 -48.96
CA GLY A 165 -1.65 -0.92 -48.97
C GLY A 165 -1.30 -0.45 -50.39
N LEU A 166 -1.14 -1.38 -51.34
CA LEU A 166 -0.93 -1.08 -52.76
C LEU A 166 -2.14 -0.38 -53.39
N LEU A 167 -3.36 -0.85 -53.11
CA LEU A 167 -4.59 -0.21 -53.58
C LEU A 167 -4.75 1.20 -53.00
N ALA A 168 -4.44 1.39 -51.71
CA ALA A 168 -4.44 2.70 -51.08
C ALA A 168 -3.41 3.64 -51.72
N ALA A 169 -2.20 3.16 -52.01
CA ALA A 169 -1.17 3.94 -52.69
C ALA A 169 -1.60 4.31 -54.13
N LEU A 170 -2.17 3.38 -54.87
CA LEU A 170 -2.68 3.61 -56.22
C LEU A 170 -3.83 4.63 -56.22
N PHE A 171 -4.74 4.52 -55.24
CA PHE A 171 -5.82 5.48 -55.03
C PHE A 171 -5.30 6.89 -54.73
N LEU A 172 -4.23 7.02 -53.93
CA LEU A 172 -3.62 8.31 -53.64
C LEU A 172 -2.97 8.95 -54.88
N VAL A 173 -2.32 8.14 -55.74
CA VAL A 173 -1.59 8.62 -56.93
C VAL A 173 -2.49 8.91 -58.12
N LYS A 174 -3.47 8.04 -58.41
CA LYS A 174 -4.30 8.10 -59.64
C LYS A 174 -5.71 8.65 -59.44
N MET A 175 -6.01 9.33 -58.33
CA MET A 175 -7.35 9.85 -58.07
C MET A 175 -7.78 10.87 -59.15
N PRO A 176 -8.84 10.60 -59.93
CA PRO A 176 -9.24 11.44 -61.06
C PRO A 176 -10.05 12.68 -60.65
N PHE A 177 -10.35 12.83 -59.37
CA PHE A 177 -11.12 13.95 -58.83
C PHE A 177 -10.18 15.07 -58.34
N GLY A 178 -10.52 16.33 -58.65
CA GLY A 178 -9.87 17.53 -58.12
C GLY A 178 -10.71 18.26 -57.07
N GLY A 179 -10.14 19.28 -56.42
CA GLY A 179 -10.85 20.12 -55.44
C GLY A 179 -10.81 19.63 -53.99
N PHE A 180 -11.59 20.29 -53.12
CA PHE A 180 -11.59 20.04 -51.66
C PHE A 180 -11.92 18.59 -51.28
N TRP A 181 -12.93 17.98 -51.93
CA TRP A 181 -13.36 16.62 -51.65
C TRP A 181 -12.33 15.55 -52.02
N ALA A 182 -11.51 15.80 -53.04
CA ALA A 182 -10.41 14.91 -53.40
C ALA A 182 -9.32 14.92 -52.32
N TRP A 183 -8.99 16.09 -51.77
CA TRP A 183 -8.06 16.21 -50.65
C TRP A 183 -8.61 15.57 -49.37
N TYR A 184 -9.91 15.75 -49.07
CA TYR A 184 -10.56 15.08 -47.95
C TYR A 184 -10.53 13.55 -48.09
N ALA A 185 -10.82 13.01 -49.28
CA ALA A 185 -10.80 11.57 -49.51
C ALA A 185 -9.38 10.97 -49.43
N ARG A 186 -8.35 11.68 -49.91
CA ARG A 186 -6.95 11.29 -49.70
C ARG A 186 -6.57 11.30 -48.22
N ALA A 187 -6.95 12.37 -47.52
CA ALA A 187 -6.72 12.49 -46.08
C ALA A 187 -7.46 11.38 -45.30
N ALA A 188 -8.66 10.99 -45.71
CA ALA A 188 -9.41 9.92 -45.07
C ALA A 188 -8.69 8.56 -45.15
N VAL A 189 -7.93 8.28 -46.20
CA VAL A 189 -7.16 7.02 -46.32
C VAL A 189 -5.90 7.05 -45.44
N VAL A 190 -5.22 8.21 -45.35
CA VAL A 190 -3.91 8.36 -44.68
C VAL A 190 -4.05 8.66 -43.18
N ALA A 191 -5.01 9.50 -42.80
CA ALA A 191 -5.17 9.99 -41.43
C ALA A 191 -5.40 8.87 -40.39
N PRO A 192 -6.19 7.80 -40.65
CA PRO A 192 -6.32 6.68 -39.71
C PRO A 192 -5.02 5.92 -39.48
N VAL A 193 -4.17 5.77 -40.51
CA VAL A 193 -2.86 5.10 -40.40
C VAL A 193 -1.90 5.94 -39.57
N LEU A 194 -1.87 7.26 -39.80
CA LEU A 194 -1.11 8.20 -38.98
C LEU A 194 -1.62 8.20 -37.54
N GLY A 195 -2.94 8.24 -37.34
CA GLY A 195 -3.58 8.16 -36.03
C GLY A 195 -3.18 6.90 -35.27
N TRP A 196 -3.16 5.74 -35.94
CA TRP A 196 -2.67 4.49 -35.37
C TRP A 196 -1.20 4.58 -34.93
N PHE A 197 -0.33 5.11 -35.78
CA PHE A 197 1.10 5.27 -35.45
C PHE A 197 1.30 6.18 -34.23
N TRP A 198 0.58 7.30 -34.18
CA TRP A 198 0.63 8.24 -33.05
C TRP A 198 0.06 7.63 -31.78
N ALA A 199 -1.10 6.96 -31.85
CA ALA A 199 -1.70 6.26 -30.73
C ALA A 199 -0.74 5.20 -30.16
N ARG A 200 -0.11 4.39 -31.03
CA ARG A 200 0.88 3.41 -30.62
C ARG A 200 2.08 4.07 -29.93
N ARG A 201 2.63 5.15 -30.49
CA ARG A 201 3.77 5.87 -29.89
C ARG A 201 3.42 6.44 -28.51
N ILE A 202 2.23 7.01 -28.34
CA ILE A 202 1.73 7.56 -27.07
C ILE A 202 1.58 6.44 -26.02
N CYS A 203 0.99 5.30 -26.41
CA CYS A 203 0.84 4.16 -25.51
C CYS A 203 2.19 3.56 -25.11
N GLU A 204 3.12 3.38 -26.07
CA GLU A 204 4.46 2.86 -25.78
C GLU A 204 5.27 3.82 -24.91
N SER A 205 5.23 5.13 -25.15
CA SER A 205 5.95 6.10 -24.31
C SER A 205 5.39 6.14 -22.88
N SER A 206 4.06 6.10 -22.73
CA SER A 206 3.42 6.06 -21.41
C SER A 206 3.71 4.76 -20.67
N ALA A 207 3.70 3.62 -21.35
CA ALA A 207 4.06 2.34 -20.74
C ALA A 207 5.52 2.29 -20.27
N ARG A 208 6.44 2.88 -21.05
CA ARG A 208 7.85 3.01 -20.65
C ARG A 208 8.02 3.90 -19.41
N ASP A 209 7.35 5.05 -19.36
CA ASP A 209 7.40 5.95 -18.20
C ASP A 209 6.84 5.28 -16.94
N LEU A 210 5.67 4.61 -17.04
CA LEU A 210 5.09 3.87 -15.92
C LEU A 210 6.01 2.75 -15.43
N ARG A 211 6.58 1.94 -16.33
CA ARG A 211 7.51 0.86 -15.95
C ARG A 211 8.84 1.38 -15.40
N ALA A 212 9.35 2.50 -15.90
CA ALA A 212 10.56 3.13 -15.37
C ALA A 212 10.35 3.61 -13.93
N ARG A 213 9.17 4.18 -13.60
CA ARG A 213 8.82 4.57 -12.23
C ARG A 213 8.58 3.36 -11.32
N TRP A 214 7.99 2.29 -11.85
CA TRP A 214 7.87 1.02 -11.13
C TRP A 214 9.26 0.47 -10.75
N ASP A 215 10.16 0.33 -11.71
CA ASP A 215 11.52 -0.15 -11.43
C ASP A 215 12.32 0.82 -10.54
N GLY A 216 12.13 2.13 -10.71
CA GLY A 216 12.75 3.16 -9.88
C GLY A 216 12.40 3.01 -8.40
N LEU A 217 11.11 2.85 -8.09
CA LEU A 217 10.63 2.64 -6.72
C LEU A 217 11.21 1.38 -6.08
N LEU A 218 11.31 0.29 -6.83
CA LEU A 218 11.83 -0.99 -6.32
C LEU A 218 13.36 -1.07 -6.27
N SER A 219 14.05 -0.24 -7.05
CA SER A 219 15.52 -0.14 -7.04
C SER A 219 16.05 0.89 -6.04
N GLY A 220 15.16 1.60 -5.33
CA GLY A 220 15.54 2.67 -4.40
C GLY A 220 15.98 3.97 -5.08
N THR A 221 15.80 4.08 -6.41
CA THR A 221 16.04 5.34 -7.13
C THR A 221 14.75 6.17 -7.09
N SER A 222 14.69 7.10 -6.13
CA SER A 222 13.49 7.88 -5.85
C SER A 222 13.20 8.92 -6.94
N VAL A 223 12.40 8.54 -7.94
CA VAL A 223 11.66 9.52 -8.72
C VAL A 223 10.50 10.00 -7.84
N GLY A 224 10.72 11.10 -7.11
CA GLY A 224 9.69 11.71 -6.26
C GLY A 224 8.39 11.90 -7.03
N ALA A 225 7.25 11.54 -6.42
CA ALA A 225 5.94 11.70 -7.03
C ALA A 225 5.69 13.19 -7.31
N LYS A 226 5.69 13.57 -8.60
CA LYS A 226 5.24 14.91 -8.99
C LYS A 226 3.71 14.92 -8.93
N VAL A 227 3.13 15.58 -7.94
CA VAL A 227 1.69 15.86 -7.84
C VAL A 227 1.47 17.38 -7.95
N PRO A 228 1.45 17.95 -9.17
CA PRO A 228 1.29 19.39 -9.37
C PRO A 228 -0.03 19.93 -8.83
N GLU A 229 -1.05 19.07 -8.71
CA GLU A 229 -2.41 19.38 -8.29
C GLU A 229 -2.56 19.56 -6.76
N ALA A 230 -1.58 19.08 -5.97
CA ALA A 230 -1.62 19.21 -4.50
C ALA A 230 -1.16 20.58 -3.99
N VAL A 231 -0.59 21.43 -4.87
CA VAL A 231 -0.05 22.74 -4.51
C VAL A 231 -0.98 23.83 -5.05
N PRO A 232 -1.71 24.56 -4.18
CA PRO A 232 -2.48 25.72 -4.60
C PRO A 232 -1.55 26.79 -5.19
N ARG A 233 -1.77 27.19 -6.44
CA ARG A 233 -0.96 28.22 -7.11
C ARG A 233 -1.60 29.63 -7.08
N GLY A 234 -2.77 29.76 -6.50
CA GLY A 234 -3.46 31.05 -6.37
C GLY A 234 -4.75 30.94 -5.54
N PRO A 235 -5.24 32.08 -5.02
CA PRO A 235 -6.48 32.14 -4.25
C PRO A 235 -7.67 31.80 -5.18
N GLY A 236 -8.41 30.73 -4.86
CA GLY A 236 -9.55 30.23 -5.65
C GLY A 236 -9.43 28.80 -6.17
N GLN A 237 -8.32 28.10 -5.91
CA GLN A 237 -8.16 26.68 -6.27
C GLN A 237 -8.71 25.75 -5.19
N THR A 238 -10.05 25.66 -5.10
CA THR A 238 -10.75 24.85 -4.09
C THR A 238 -10.34 23.37 -4.12
N ALA A 239 -10.21 22.78 -5.32
CA ALA A 239 -9.83 21.37 -5.46
C ALA A 239 -8.40 21.06 -4.93
N ALA A 240 -7.45 21.98 -5.10
CA ALA A 240 -6.09 21.82 -4.58
C ALA A 240 -6.05 21.98 -3.06
N GLU A 241 -6.86 22.89 -2.51
CA GLU A 241 -7.02 23.07 -1.07
C GLU A 241 -7.69 21.86 -0.41
N GLU A 242 -8.76 21.33 -1.01
CA GLU A 242 -9.43 20.09 -0.56
C GLU A 242 -8.46 18.90 -0.58
N LEU A 243 -7.65 18.78 -1.64
CA LEU A 243 -6.62 17.75 -1.73
C LEU A 243 -5.57 17.92 -0.61
N ARG A 244 -5.10 19.15 -0.37
CA ARG A 244 -4.16 19.43 0.73
C ARG A 244 -4.76 19.09 2.10
N GLN A 245 -6.02 19.46 2.35
CA GLN A 245 -6.71 19.16 3.60
C GLN A 245 -6.92 17.67 3.79
N SER A 246 -7.27 16.93 2.73
CA SER A 246 -7.44 15.47 2.80
C SER A 246 -6.12 14.73 3.05
N LEU A 247 -5.00 15.20 2.46
CA LEU A 247 -3.66 14.68 2.76
C LEU A 247 -3.24 15.01 4.22
N ALA A 248 -3.48 16.23 4.69
CA ALA A 248 -3.20 16.60 6.09
C ALA A 248 -4.03 15.74 7.07
N ARG A 249 -5.31 15.50 6.76
CA ARG A 249 -6.18 14.59 7.51
C ARG A 249 -5.66 13.16 7.52
N LEU A 250 -5.16 12.66 6.38
CA LEU A 250 -4.55 11.34 6.28
C LEU A 250 -3.35 11.21 7.23
N THR A 251 -2.47 12.21 7.26
CA THR A 251 -1.30 12.23 8.14
C THR A 251 -1.69 12.30 9.61
N ALA A 252 -2.70 13.11 9.96
CA ALA A 252 -3.25 13.14 11.32
C ALA A 252 -3.84 11.77 11.73
N GLU A 253 -4.58 11.12 10.84
CA GLU A 253 -5.14 9.77 11.08
C GLU A 253 -4.02 8.72 11.27
N GLN A 254 -2.90 8.83 10.57
CA GLN A 254 -1.75 7.93 10.77
C GLN A 254 -1.03 8.18 12.11
N GLN A 255 -1.02 9.42 12.60
CA GLN A 255 -0.39 9.75 13.88
C GLN A 255 -1.28 9.49 15.09
N SER A 256 -2.58 9.22 14.88
CA SER A 256 -3.54 8.92 15.95
C SER A 256 -3.08 7.79 16.87
N ASN A 257 -3.45 7.88 18.16
CA ASN A 257 -3.13 6.90 19.20
C ASN A 257 -4.30 5.95 19.54
N ALA A 258 -5.36 5.94 18.73
CA ALA A 258 -6.52 5.07 18.88
C ALA A 258 -6.50 3.94 17.84
N VAL A 259 -6.58 2.68 18.28
CA VAL A 259 -6.56 1.48 17.43
C VAL A 259 -7.77 0.60 17.73
N PHE A 260 -8.14 -0.26 16.78
CA PHE A 260 -9.40 -0.99 16.84
C PHE A 260 -9.17 -2.49 16.98
N TYR A 261 -9.83 -3.12 17.95
CA TYR A 261 -9.80 -4.56 18.15
C TYR A 261 -11.02 -5.23 17.51
N ALA A 262 -10.78 -6.13 16.56
CA ALA A 262 -11.82 -6.75 15.72
C ALA A 262 -11.98 -8.25 15.99
N GLY A 263 -12.10 -8.62 17.28
CA GLY A 263 -12.34 -10.01 17.70
C GLY A 263 -11.23 -10.97 17.20
N PRO A 264 -11.56 -12.03 16.45
CA PRO A 264 -10.59 -13.01 15.94
C PRO A 264 -9.51 -12.42 15.03
N LYS A 265 -9.75 -11.25 14.40
CA LYS A 265 -8.74 -10.57 13.57
C LYS A 265 -7.65 -9.88 14.40
N GLY A 266 -7.83 -9.79 15.73
CA GLY A 266 -6.92 -9.08 16.62
C GLY A 266 -7.03 -7.56 16.49
N ILE A 267 -5.96 -6.87 16.86
CA ILE A 267 -5.86 -5.41 16.74
C ILE A 267 -5.49 -5.05 15.30
N LEU A 268 -6.37 -4.31 14.62
CA LEU A 268 -6.21 -3.93 13.24
C LEU A 268 -4.92 -3.09 13.05
N GLY A 269 -4.15 -3.44 12.02
CA GLY A 269 -2.87 -2.79 11.70
C GLY A 269 -1.66 -3.42 12.38
N MET A 270 -1.77 -3.98 13.59
CA MET A 270 -0.62 -4.44 14.38
C MET A 270 -0.08 -5.83 13.98
N GLY A 271 -0.81 -6.55 13.12
CA GLY A 271 -0.45 -7.88 12.66
C GLY A 271 -0.87 -8.98 13.61
N THR A 272 -0.33 -10.18 13.43
CA THR A 272 -0.73 -11.38 14.20
C THR A 272 -0.09 -11.37 15.58
N ARG A 273 -0.88 -11.65 16.62
CA ARG A 273 -0.34 -11.93 17.95
C ARG A 273 0.40 -13.26 17.96
N TRP A 274 1.61 -13.27 18.48
CA TRP A 274 2.50 -14.42 18.47
C TRP A 274 2.99 -14.85 19.85
N GLY A 275 2.93 -13.94 20.83
CA GLY A 275 3.37 -14.17 22.20
C GLY A 275 2.45 -13.49 23.21
N ALA A 276 2.31 -14.10 24.37
CA ALA A 276 1.59 -13.56 25.52
C ALA A 276 2.28 -14.02 26.81
N TRP A 277 2.69 -13.07 27.62
CA TRP A 277 3.33 -13.31 28.92
C TRP A 277 2.58 -12.53 29.98
N GLN A 278 2.24 -13.20 31.07
CA GLN A 278 1.40 -12.65 32.11
C GLN A 278 2.08 -12.85 33.46
N LEU A 279 2.29 -11.76 34.18
CA LEU A 279 2.72 -11.73 35.57
C LEU A 279 1.51 -11.28 36.39
N ALA A 280 0.93 -12.18 37.17
CA ALA A 280 -0.26 -11.90 37.98
C ALA A 280 -0.03 -12.43 39.40
N GLU A 281 0.13 -11.54 40.36
CA GLU A 281 0.41 -11.90 41.76
C GLU A 281 -0.33 -10.96 42.71
N ASP A 282 -0.52 -11.43 43.94
CA ASP A 282 -1.21 -10.70 45.00
C ASP A 282 -0.31 -9.65 45.64
N LEU A 283 -0.88 -8.49 45.91
CA LEU A 283 -0.28 -7.34 46.58
C LEU A 283 -0.35 -7.58 48.08
N VAL A 284 0.74 -8.11 48.64
CA VAL A 284 0.90 -8.32 50.08
C VAL A 284 1.84 -7.24 50.63
N PRO A 285 1.54 -6.61 51.77
CA PRO A 285 2.46 -5.67 52.39
C PRO A 285 3.77 -6.36 52.79
N ALA A 286 4.91 -5.69 52.58
CA ALA A 286 6.22 -6.21 52.98
C ALA A 286 6.36 -6.34 54.51
N ASP A 287 5.80 -5.37 55.25
CA ASP A 287 5.71 -5.39 56.70
C ASP A 287 4.25 -5.75 57.11
N PRO A 288 3.99 -6.87 57.81
CA PRO A 288 2.64 -7.28 58.20
C PRO A 288 1.86 -6.27 59.06
N GLY A 289 2.56 -5.31 59.66
CA GLY A 289 1.99 -4.23 60.48
C GLY A 289 1.81 -2.89 59.76
N ARG A 290 2.12 -2.80 58.45
CA ARG A 290 1.95 -1.58 57.65
C ARG A 290 1.06 -1.83 56.46
N GLU A 291 0.27 -0.82 56.10
CA GLU A 291 -0.52 -0.84 54.87
C GLU A 291 0.34 -0.41 53.69
N ILE A 292 0.01 -0.94 52.51
CA ILE A 292 0.65 -0.56 51.24
C ILE A 292 0.32 0.90 50.92
N HIS A 293 1.30 1.65 50.46
CA HIS A 293 1.04 3.01 49.98
C HIS A 293 0.18 2.96 48.71
N PRO A 294 -0.97 3.67 48.66
CA PRO A 294 -1.86 3.57 47.52
C PRO A 294 -1.22 4.19 46.27
N PHE A 295 -1.09 3.40 45.22
CA PHE A 295 -0.61 3.81 43.90
C PHE A 295 -1.66 3.51 42.83
N ARG A 296 -1.57 4.20 41.68
CA ARG A 296 -2.47 3.98 40.54
C ARG A 296 -1.79 3.09 39.50
N SER A 297 -2.59 2.42 38.67
CA SER A 297 -2.07 1.65 37.53
C SER A 297 -1.23 2.53 36.58
N TRP A 298 -1.61 3.81 36.44
CA TRP A 298 -0.83 4.79 35.69
C TRP A 298 0.60 5.00 36.20
N ASP A 299 0.83 4.94 37.51
CA ASP A 299 2.16 5.18 38.09
C ASP A 299 3.14 4.07 37.70
N VAL A 300 2.66 2.82 37.71
CA VAL A 300 3.39 1.64 37.21
C VAL A 300 3.66 1.77 35.71
N VAL A 301 2.63 2.11 34.91
CA VAL A 301 2.77 2.29 33.46
C VAL A 301 3.77 3.38 33.11
N ARG A 302 3.78 4.50 33.86
CA ARG A 302 4.71 5.61 33.66
C ARG A 302 6.15 5.18 33.95
N ALA A 303 6.38 4.49 35.07
CA ALA A 303 7.71 3.97 35.38
C ALA A 303 8.22 2.99 34.29
N ILE A 304 7.34 2.14 33.78
CA ILE A 304 7.65 1.25 32.65
C ILE A 304 7.98 2.06 31.39
N HIS A 305 7.17 3.07 31.04
CA HIS A 305 7.41 3.95 29.90
C HIS A 305 8.81 4.58 29.98
N ASP A 306 9.14 5.19 31.11
CA ASP A 306 10.42 5.89 31.30
C ASP A 306 11.60 4.93 31.12
N GLN A 307 11.54 3.72 31.67
CA GLN A 307 12.61 2.73 31.51
C GLN A 307 12.71 2.17 30.07
N LEU A 308 11.59 2.01 29.37
CA LEU A 308 11.60 1.55 27.97
C LEU A 308 12.25 2.59 27.03
N THR A 309 12.15 3.89 27.33
CA THR A 309 12.85 4.92 26.54
C THR A 309 14.38 4.79 26.61
N LEU A 310 14.88 4.15 27.67
CA LEU A 310 16.30 3.91 27.89
C LEU A 310 16.78 2.58 27.28
N LEU A 311 15.91 1.81 26.63
CA LEU A 311 16.24 0.48 26.08
C LEU A 311 17.29 0.52 24.95
N GLU A 312 17.44 1.67 24.27
CA GLU A 312 18.53 1.93 23.32
C GLU A 312 19.90 2.01 24.00
N ARG A 313 19.94 2.42 25.29
CA ARG A 313 21.17 2.62 26.05
C ARG A 313 21.63 1.28 26.63
N GLY A 314 22.42 0.55 25.84
CA GLY A 314 23.07 -0.68 26.26
C GLY A 314 24.35 -0.43 27.07
N PRO A 315 24.76 -1.38 27.93
CA PRO A 315 26.06 -1.32 28.63
C PRO A 315 27.26 -1.59 27.70
N LEU A 316 27.00 -2.12 26.50
CA LEU A 316 28.01 -2.45 25.50
C LEU A 316 27.95 -1.47 24.32
N ASN A 317 29.11 -1.08 23.81
CA ASN A 317 29.24 -0.19 22.64
C ASN A 317 28.87 -0.87 21.31
N THR A 318 28.67 -2.20 21.31
CA THR A 318 28.33 -3.01 20.13
C THR A 318 27.04 -3.80 20.40
N GLY A 319 26.07 -3.72 19.49
CA GLY A 319 24.80 -4.46 19.59
C GLY A 319 23.62 -3.72 20.19
N GLY A 320 23.50 -2.41 19.94
CA GLY A 320 22.36 -1.61 20.38
C GLY A 320 21.05 -2.03 19.73
N PHE A 321 19.98 -2.09 20.53
CA PHE A 321 18.62 -2.25 20.04
C PHE A 321 18.22 -0.99 19.27
N PRO A 322 17.58 -1.07 18.09
CA PRO A 322 17.12 0.12 17.38
C PRO A 322 16.14 0.91 18.26
N LYS A 323 16.18 2.24 18.16
CA LYS A 323 15.36 3.13 18.98
C LYS A 323 13.87 2.74 18.88
N PRO A 324 13.23 2.32 19.98
CA PRO A 324 11.82 1.99 19.98
C PRO A 324 10.94 3.24 19.80
N SER A 325 9.83 3.10 19.08
CA SER A 325 8.71 4.04 19.14
C SER A 325 7.78 3.61 20.28
N ILE A 326 7.73 4.41 21.35
CA ILE A 326 6.88 4.14 22.52
C ILE A 326 5.66 5.04 22.46
N ARG A 327 4.45 4.47 22.52
CA ARG A 327 3.19 5.20 22.48
C ARG A 327 2.16 4.59 23.42
N HIS A 328 1.31 5.44 24.00
CA HIS A 328 0.13 5.00 24.73
C HIS A 328 -1.02 4.82 23.74
N TRP A 329 -1.44 3.58 23.54
CA TRP A 329 -2.52 3.20 22.64
C TRP A 329 -3.83 3.07 23.41
N ILE A 330 -4.89 3.55 22.78
CA ILE A 330 -6.26 3.32 23.20
C ILE A 330 -6.87 2.30 22.26
N VAL A 331 -7.18 1.12 22.79
CA VAL A 331 -7.75 0.00 22.03
C VAL A 331 -9.27 0.00 22.23
N THR A 332 -10.00 0.31 21.16
CA THR A 332 -11.47 0.32 21.14
C THR A 332 -11.98 -0.98 20.49
N PRO A 333 -12.84 -1.75 21.17
CA PRO A 333 -13.43 -2.95 20.57
C PRO A 333 -14.45 -2.57 19.47
N ILE A 334 -14.41 -3.27 18.35
CA ILE A 334 -15.38 -3.18 17.26
C ILE A 334 -16.04 -4.55 17.02
N GLY A 335 -17.23 -4.55 16.42
CA GLY A 335 -17.89 -5.80 16.04
C GLY A 335 -17.05 -6.60 15.04
N GLU A 336 -17.03 -7.93 15.17
CA GLU A 336 -16.20 -8.87 14.40
C GLU A 336 -16.33 -8.73 12.86
N LYS A 337 -17.49 -8.26 12.37
CA LYS A 337 -17.78 -8.07 10.94
C LYS A 337 -17.98 -6.59 10.57
N ALA A 338 -17.52 -5.68 11.42
CA ALA A 338 -17.63 -4.25 11.15
C ALA A 338 -16.82 -3.89 9.89
N THR A 339 -17.49 -3.25 8.94
CA THR A 339 -16.91 -2.76 7.69
C THR A 339 -16.42 -1.32 7.81
N ALA A 340 -16.69 -0.65 8.93
CA ALA A 340 -16.27 0.70 9.21
C ALA A 340 -15.88 0.83 10.68
N VAL A 341 -14.99 1.78 10.95
CA VAL A 341 -14.58 2.15 12.31
C VAL A 341 -14.91 3.62 12.54
N ALA A 342 -15.24 3.97 13.78
CA ALA A 342 -15.43 5.36 14.18
C ALA A 342 -14.24 5.76 15.05
N ARG A 343 -13.56 6.85 14.68
CA ARG A 343 -12.47 7.38 15.51
C ARG A 343 -13.07 8.18 16.69
N PRO A 344 -12.35 8.26 17.83
CA PRO A 344 -12.82 9.04 18.95
C PRO A 344 -12.91 10.52 18.54
N GLU A 345 -13.98 11.19 18.94
CA GLU A 345 -14.27 12.60 18.73
C GLU A 345 -14.66 13.24 20.08
N GLY A 346 -14.39 14.52 20.27
CA GLY A 346 -14.76 15.24 21.50
C GLY A 346 -13.68 16.21 22.00
N THR A 347 -13.91 16.80 23.17
CA THR A 347 -13.03 17.80 23.80
C THR A 347 -11.67 17.23 24.25
N ASP A 348 -11.65 15.93 24.55
CA ASP A 348 -10.47 15.19 25.01
C ASP A 348 -9.63 14.61 23.86
N VAL A 349 -10.02 14.90 22.62
CA VAL A 349 -9.33 14.45 21.40
C VAL A 349 -8.82 15.66 20.62
N GLU A 350 -7.57 15.60 20.18
CA GLU A 350 -6.95 16.59 19.30
C GLU A 350 -6.34 15.88 18.09
N ALA A 351 -6.75 16.26 16.88
CA ALA A 351 -6.26 15.65 15.64
C ALA A 351 -6.33 14.10 15.64
N PHE A 352 -7.44 13.54 16.13
CA PHE A 352 -7.67 12.09 16.34
C PHE A 352 -6.78 11.42 17.40
N GLN A 353 -6.04 12.20 18.20
CA GLN A 353 -5.27 11.71 19.34
C GLN A 353 -5.98 12.00 20.65
N VAL A 354 -6.16 10.97 21.47
CA VAL A 354 -6.63 11.10 22.85
C VAL A 354 -5.57 11.79 23.68
N LYS A 355 -5.94 12.85 24.40
CA LYS A 355 -5.01 13.66 25.21
C LYS A 355 -4.49 12.91 26.44
N PRO A 356 -3.31 13.27 26.97
CA PRO A 356 -2.68 12.56 28.09
C PRO A 356 -3.56 12.39 29.34
N HIS A 357 -4.38 13.39 29.70
CA HIS A 357 -5.26 13.30 30.88
C HIS A 357 -6.33 12.22 30.70
N ALA A 358 -6.93 12.13 29.50
CA ALA A 358 -7.92 11.11 29.19
C ALA A 358 -7.28 9.71 29.12
N ILE A 359 -6.04 9.59 28.64
CA ILE A 359 -5.29 8.33 28.67
C ILE A 359 -5.12 7.85 30.12
N GLN A 360 -4.73 8.75 31.02
CA GLN A 360 -4.57 8.44 32.44
C GLN A 360 -5.90 7.96 33.06
N ASP A 361 -7.01 8.62 32.73
CA ASP A 361 -8.33 8.22 33.20
C ASP A 361 -8.74 6.83 32.69
N ILE A 362 -8.53 6.54 31.40
CA ILE A 362 -8.83 5.24 30.80
C ILE A 362 -8.00 4.14 31.48
N CYS A 363 -6.69 4.37 31.67
CA CYS A 363 -5.79 3.41 32.33
C CYS A 363 -6.25 3.05 33.76
N ASN A 364 -6.73 4.04 34.52
CA ASN A 364 -7.10 3.84 35.92
C ASN A 364 -8.51 3.28 36.10
N LYS A 365 -9.46 3.58 35.20
CA LYS A 365 -10.90 3.29 35.41
C LYS A 365 -11.44 2.16 34.53
N GLN A 366 -10.96 2.02 33.29
CA GLN A 366 -11.59 1.15 32.29
C GLN A 366 -10.88 -0.21 32.18
N GLN A 367 -11.02 -1.04 33.22
CA GLN A 367 -10.36 -2.35 33.31
C GLN A 367 -11.30 -3.54 33.05
N PHE A 368 -12.61 -3.39 33.29
CA PHE A 368 -13.62 -4.43 33.06
C PHE A 368 -14.85 -3.89 32.31
N GLY A 369 -15.46 -4.72 31.46
CA GLY A 369 -16.65 -4.38 30.69
C GLY A 369 -16.38 -3.81 29.30
N SER A 370 -17.43 -3.28 28.67
CA SER A 370 -17.36 -2.57 27.38
C SER A 370 -16.72 -1.21 27.57
N GLY A 371 -15.75 -0.86 26.73
CA GLY A 371 -15.08 0.43 26.78
C GLY A 371 -13.71 0.39 26.11
N ASP A 372 -13.04 1.52 26.16
CA ASP A 372 -11.69 1.66 25.63
C ASP A 372 -10.67 1.08 26.63
N ARG A 373 -9.58 0.52 26.11
CA ARG A 373 -8.54 -0.07 26.95
C ARG A 373 -7.21 0.60 26.70
N HIS A 374 -6.48 0.88 27.77
CA HIS A 374 -5.14 1.42 27.68
C HIS A 374 -4.12 0.29 27.45
N TYR A 375 -3.26 0.48 26.46
CA TYR A 375 -2.09 -0.36 26.19
C TYR A 375 -0.87 0.54 26.03
N LEU A 376 0.23 0.23 26.71
CA LEU A 376 1.53 0.83 26.43
C LEU A 376 2.20 0.03 25.32
N GLY A 377 2.36 0.62 24.14
CA GLY A 377 2.97 -0.04 22.99
C GLY A 377 4.42 0.38 22.78
N VAL A 378 5.27 -0.61 22.55
CA VAL A 378 6.65 -0.44 22.11
C VAL A 378 6.78 -1.05 20.73
N GLN A 379 7.17 -0.24 19.75
CA GLN A 379 7.19 -0.63 18.35
C GLN A 379 8.57 -0.47 17.72
N TRP A 380 8.96 -1.46 16.91
CA TRP A 380 10.15 -1.42 16.07
C TRP A 380 9.78 -1.66 14.62
N THR A 381 10.28 -0.80 13.75
CA THR A 381 10.27 -0.96 12.30
C THR A 381 11.62 -1.51 11.89
N LEU A 382 11.67 -2.79 11.54
CA LEU A 382 12.87 -3.53 11.15
C LEU A 382 12.78 -3.88 9.66
N TRP A 383 13.91 -4.29 9.08
CA TRP A 383 13.99 -4.76 7.70
C TRP A 383 13.36 -3.78 6.70
N ASP A 384 13.69 -2.49 6.82
CA ASP A 384 13.21 -1.45 5.90
C ASP A 384 11.66 -1.33 5.82
N GLY A 385 10.99 -1.56 6.96
CA GLY A 385 9.52 -1.52 7.08
C GLY A 385 8.82 -2.84 6.72
N GLN A 386 9.58 -3.87 6.33
CA GLN A 386 9.04 -5.21 6.03
C GLN A 386 8.62 -5.95 7.30
N LEU A 387 9.27 -5.71 8.43
CA LEU A 387 8.88 -6.31 9.71
C LEU A 387 8.55 -5.21 10.71
N VAL A 388 7.33 -5.22 11.23
CA VAL A 388 6.96 -4.36 12.36
C VAL A 388 6.65 -5.22 13.55
N ILE A 389 7.38 -4.99 14.64
CA ILE A 389 7.21 -5.71 15.89
C ILE A 389 6.59 -4.75 16.88
N THR A 390 5.44 -5.13 17.45
CA THR A 390 4.73 -4.31 18.42
C THR A 390 4.51 -5.11 19.69
N MET A 391 5.11 -4.67 20.78
CA MET A 391 4.92 -5.21 22.11
C MET A 391 3.92 -4.34 22.85
N LEU A 392 2.76 -4.89 23.21
CA LEU A 392 1.75 -4.17 23.98
C LEU A 392 1.73 -4.65 25.42
N ILE A 393 1.79 -3.71 26.34
CA ILE A 393 1.84 -3.92 27.78
C ILE A 393 0.55 -3.37 28.39
N THR A 394 -0.09 -4.16 29.23
CA THR A 394 -1.26 -3.77 30.02
C THR A 394 -0.97 -3.99 31.49
N VAL A 395 -1.42 -3.05 32.31
CA VAL A 395 -1.33 -3.13 33.76
C VAL A 395 -2.75 -3.00 34.30
N THR A 396 -3.21 -4.04 34.98
CA THR A 396 -4.55 -4.14 35.56
C THR A 396 -4.40 -4.41 37.05
N VAL A 397 -5.16 -3.69 37.88
CA VAL A 397 -5.17 -3.89 39.32
C VAL A 397 -6.59 -4.29 39.71
N LEU A 398 -6.78 -5.55 40.06
CA LEU A 398 -8.08 -6.10 40.41
C LEU A 398 -7.99 -6.79 41.76
N HIS A 399 -8.78 -6.32 42.73
CA HIS A 399 -8.96 -6.95 44.05
C HIS A 399 -7.67 -7.49 44.68
N GLN A 400 -6.77 -6.59 45.09
CA GLN A 400 -5.43 -6.90 45.62
C GLN A 400 -4.51 -7.67 44.68
N THR A 401 -4.90 -8.05 43.47
CA THR A 401 -4.01 -8.68 42.49
C THR A 401 -3.53 -7.66 41.47
N LEU A 402 -2.21 -7.57 41.27
CA LEU A 402 -1.62 -6.84 40.15
C LEU A 402 -1.37 -7.81 39.01
N ARG A 403 -1.92 -7.51 37.84
CA ARG A 403 -1.69 -8.23 36.61
C ARG A 403 -1.01 -7.35 35.57
N ILE A 404 0.17 -7.78 35.13
CA ILE A 404 0.91 -7.20 34.02
C ILE A 404 0.89 -8.21 32.88
N GLU A 405 0.32 -7.83 31.75
CA GLU A 405 0.28 -8.66 30.56
C GLU A 405 1.01 -7.99 29.41
N VAL A 406 1.96 -8.72 28.83
CA VAL A 406 2.78 -8.30 27.72
C VAL A 406 2.47 -9.19 26.53
N THR A 407 2.06 -8.60 25.41
CA THR A 407 1.64 -9.31 24.21
C THR A 407 2.46 -8.88 23.02
N GLY A 408 2.99 -9.85 22.27
CA GLY A 408 3.77 -9.61 21.07
C GLY A 408 2.91 -9.71 19.82
N HIS A 409 2.94 -8.67 19.00
CA HIS A 409 2.33 -8.61 17.68
C HIS A 409 3.41 -8.42 16.62
N ALA A 410 3.25 -9.10 15.49
CA ALA A 410 4.18 -9.02 14.38
C ALA A 410 3.40 -8.81 13.08
N LEU A 411 3.75 -7.74 12.37
CA LEU A 411 3.29 -7.47 11.01
C LEU A 411 4.39 -7.88 10.04
N GLY A 412 4.13 -8.93 9.27
CA GLY A 412 5.09 -9.49 8.31
C GLY A 412 5.24 -8.66 7.04
N PRO A 413 6.12 -9.09 6.12
CA PRO A 413 6.47 -8.35 4.91
C PRO A 413 5.26 -8.06 4.03
N VAL A 414 5.40 -7.08 3.14
CA VAL A 414 4.40 -6.87 2.09
C VAL A 414 4.43 -8.08 1.15
N ASN A 415 3.26 -8.53 0.68
CA ASN A 415 3.16 -9.67 -0.22
C ASN A 415 4.12 -9.54 -1.43
N SER A 416 4.73 -10.67 -1.83
CA SER A 416 5.74 -10.70 -2.90
C SER A 416 5.24 -10.17 -4.23
N LEU A 417 3.93 -10.14 -4.47
CA LEU A 417 3.34 -9.42 -5.59
C LEU A 417 3.95 -8.04 -5.68
N PHE A 418 3.96 -7.25 -4.59
CA PHE A 418 4.39 -5.84 -4.57
C PHE A 418 5.89 -5.63 -4.76
N THR A 419 6.72 -6.66 -4.63
CA THR A 419 8.19 -6.57 -4.77
C THR A 419 8.69 -7.05 -6.13
N THR A 420 7.82 -7.59 -7.00
CA THR A 420 8.21 -8.01 -8.34
C THR A 420 8.56 -6.83 -9.24
N LYS A 421 9.68 -6.96 -9.98
CA LYS A 421 10.14 -5.98 -10.98
C LYS A 421 9.40 -6.15 -12.32
N PRO A 422 9.29 -5.08 -13.12
CA PRO A 422 8.69 -5.16 -14.45
C PRO A 422 9.52 -6.05 -15.39
N GLU A 423 8.89 -7.07 -15.97
CA GLU A 423 9.49 -7.91 -17.00
C GLU A 423 8.97 -7.54 -18.40
N ALA A 424 9.85 -7.56 -19.40
CA ALA A 424 9.45 -7.35 -20.79
C ALA A 424 8.85 -8.66 -21.33
N PRO A 425 7.71 -8.63 -22.05
CA PRO A 425 7.16 -9.84 -22.64
C PRO A 425 8.16 -10.44 -23.63
N THR A 426 8.48 -11.71 -23.47
CA THR A 426 9.40 -12.44 -24.34
C THR A 426 8.70 -13.58 -25.05
N LYS A 427 9.10 -13.85 -26.30
CA LYS A 427 8.69 -15.04 -27.04
C LYS A 427 9.92 -15.81 -27.46
N GLU A 428 9.94 -17.10 -27.18
CA GLU A 428 10.94 -17.99 -27.73
C GLU A 428 10.58 -18.34 -29.17
N VAL A 429 11.50 -18.05 -30.08
CA VAL A 429 11.35 -18.40 -31.50
C VAL A 429 12.55 -19.28 -31.87
N SER A 430 12.30 -20.39 -32.55
CA SER A 430 13.36 -21.24 -33.08
C SER A 430 14.18 -20.45 -34.11
N LYS A 431 15.52 -20.56 -34.06
CA LYS A 431 16.36 -19.90 -35.04
C LYS A 431 16.07 -20.46 -36.43
N SER A 432 15.86 -19.58 -37.42
CA SER A 432 15.50 -19.97 -38.79
C SER A 432 16.49 -20.93 -39.46
N LEU A 433 17.75 -20.93 -39.03
CA LEU A 433 18.83 -21.79 -39.57
C LEU A 433 19.21 -22.96 -38.65
N LYS A 434 18.75 -22.98 -37.40
CA LYS A 434 19.03 -24.03 -36.41
C LYS A 434 17.78 -24.28 -35.56
N PRO A 435 16.82 -25.10 -36.03
CA PRO A 435 15.53 -25.26 -35.38
C PRO A 435 15.61 -25.90 -33.99
N TRP A 436 16.75 -26.49 -33.60
CA TRP A 436 17.03 -27.02 -32.26
C TRP A 436 17.56 -25.96 -31.26
N GLU A 437 17.85 -24.73 -31.71
CA GLU A 437 18.24 -23.62 -30.84
C GLU A 437 17.08 -22.60 -30.75
N THR A 438 16.61 -22.32 -29.53
CA THR A 438 15.65 -21.24 -29.27
C THR A 438 16.39 -19.92 -29.11
N ARG A 439 15.76 -18.82 -29.58
CA ARG A 439 16.18 -17.45 -29.29
C ARG A 439 15.02 -16.71 -28.65
N THR A 440 15.27 -16.10 -27.51
CA THR A 440 14.33 -15.21 -26.84
C THR A 440 14.28 -13.87 -27.58
N VAL A 441 13.11 -13.54 -28.14
CA VAL A 441 12.84 -12.26 -28.79
C VAL A 441 11.96 -11.42 -27.87
N LYS A 442 12.39 -10.18 -27.59
CA LYS A 442 11.58 -9.22 -26.82
C LYS A 442 10.39 -8.76 -27.67
N LEU A 443 9.18 -8.99 -27.18
CA LEU A 443 7.95 -8.52 -27.79
C LEU A 443 7.77 -7.01 -27.55
N PRO A 444 6.99 -6.31 -28.39
CA PRO A 444 6.60 -4.93 -28.10
C PRO A 444 5.93 -4.85 -26.72
N LEU A 445 6.28 -3.82 -25.94
CA LEU A 445 5.77 -3.60 -24.57
C LEU A 445 4.24 -3.49 -24.54
N VAL A 446 3.65 -2.94 -25.61
CA VAL A 446 2.22 -2.75 -25.76
C VAL A 446 1.77 -3.48 -27.03
N GLY A 447 0.88 -4.46 -26.86
CA GLY A 447 0.28 -5.18 -27.99
C GLY A 447 -0.70 -4.31 -28.77
N THR A 448 -1.00 -4.69 -30.01
CA THR A 448 -2.01 -4.03 -30.85
C THR A 448 -3.36 -3.94 -30.14
N ASP A 449 -3.78 -5.02 -29.49
CA ASP A 449 -5.06 -5.10 -28.78
C ASP A 449 -5.13 -4.13 -27.59
N GLU A 450 -3.99 -3.91 -26.92
CA GLU A 450 -3.87 -2.97 -25.81
C GLU A 450 -3.96 -1.51 -26.29
N VAL A 451 -3.39 -1.19 -27.45
CA VAL A 451 -3.54 0.14 -28.06
C VAL A 451 -5.01 0.39 -28.42
N VAL A 452 -5.70 -0.59 -29.01
CA VAL A 452 -7.13 -0.48 -29.34
C VAL A 452 -7.97 -0.33 -28.07
N ARG A 453 -7.67 -1.11 -27.03
CA ARG A 453 -8.32 -1.02 -25.72
C ARG A 453 -8.20 0.38 -25.12
N LEU A 454 -6.98 0.91 -25.07
CA LEU A 454 -6.69 2.25 -24.53
C LEU A 454 -7.33 3.35 -25.37
N ALA A 455 -7.26 3.26 -26.70
CA ALA A 455 -7.85 4.24 -27.61
C ALA A 455 -9.39 4.27 -27.54
N ALA A 456 -10.04 3.10 -27.41
CA ALA A 456 -11.48 3.02 -27.24
C ALA A 456 -11.93 3.54 -25.86
N ARG A 457 -11.11 3.32 -24.83
CA ARG A 457 -11.39 3.73 -23.45
C ARG A 457 -11.16 5.22 -23.20
N ALA A 458 -10.15 5.82 -23.84
CA ALA A 458 -9.70 7.18 -23.60
C ALA A 458 -10.84 8.23 -23.64
N PRO A 459 -11.76 8.23 -24.62
CA PRO A 459 -12.87 9.18 -24.66
C PRO A 459 -13.87 9.02 -23.50
N LEU A 460 -13.92 7.88 -22.82
CA LEU A 460 -14.85 7.62 -21.72
C LEU A 460 -14.25 7.94 -20.34
N THR A 461 -12.99 8.36 -20.28
CA THR A 461 -12.29 8.66 -19.02
C THR A 461 -12.79 9.92 -18.31
N TRP A 462 -13.37 10.86 -19.06
CA TRP A 462 -14.07 12.04 -18.54
C TRP A 462 -15.30 11.72 -17.67
N TYR A 463 -15.88 10.51 -17.80
CA TYR A 463 -17.02 10.07 -17.00
C TYR A 463 -16.74 8.74 -16.28
N PRO A 464 -16.03 8.78 -15.13
CA PRO A 464 -15.61 7.59 -14.39
C PRO A 464 -16.71 6.59 -14.01
N PRO A 465 -17.96 6.99 -13.66
CA PRO A 465 -19.01 6.04 -13.29
C PRO A 465 -19.36 5.06 -14.43
N LEU A 466 -19.49 5.57 -15.66
CA LEU A 466 -19.76 4.72 -16.83
C LEU A 466 -18.59 3.79 -17.12
N LEU A 467 -17.36 4.28 -16.98
CA LEU A 467 -16.15 3.50 -17.17
C LEU A 467 -16.05 2.34 -16.16
N LYS A 468 -16.40 2.58 -14.88
CA LYS A 468 -16.47 1.55 -13.84
C LYS A 468 -17.55 0.51 -14.16
N TRP A 469 -18.70 0.94 -14.66
CA TRP A 469 -19.79 0.04 -15.05
C TRP A 469 -19.45 -0.83 -16.27
N LEU A 470 -18.80 -0.25 -17.29
CA LEU A 470 -18.38 -0.97 -18.51
C LEU A 470 -17.16 -1.87 -18.27
N GLY A 471 -16.17 -1.35 -17.56
CA GLY A 471 -14.83 -1.92 -17.42
C GLY A 471 -14.58 -2.75 -16.16
N GLY A 472 -15.43 -2.59 -15.14
CA GLY A 472 -15.23 -3.18 -13.83
C GLY A 472 -14.43 -2.27 -12.89
N SER A 473 -14.29 -2.72 -11.64
CA SER A 473 -13.64 -1.97 -10.57
C SER A 473 -13.00 -2.89 -9.54
N LEU A 474 -11.98 -2.38 -8.85
CA LEU A 474 -11.42 -3.00 -7.66
C LEU A 474 -12.09 -2.39 -6.42
N VAL A 475 -12.58 -3.24 -5.52
CA VAL A 475 -13.05 -2.85 -4.18
C VAL A 475 -12.02 -3.32 -3.16
N LEU A 476 -11.55 -2.38 -2.35
CA LEU A 476 -10.53 -2.61 -1.33
C LEU A 476 -11.13 -3.33 -0.12
N PRO A 477 -10.32 -4.11 0.63
CA PRO A 477 -10.78 -4.78 1.84
C PRO A 477 -11.08 -3.76 2.95
N GLU A 478 -12.15 -4.01 3.71
CA GLU A 478 -12.53 -3.18 4.86
C GLU A 478 -12.44 -3.97 6.19
N PRO A 479 -12.09 -3.34 7.32
CA PRO A 479 -11.64 -1.95 7.45
C PRO A 479 -10.28 -1.69 6.79
N PHE A 480 -10.22 -0.65 5.96
CA PHE A 480 -9.07 -0.43 5.08
C PHE A 480 -7.86 0.21 5.79
N GLY A 481 -6.69 -0.36 5.54
CA GLY A 481 -5.38 0.21 5.83
C GLY A 481 -4.35 -0.41 4.89
N LEU A 482 -3.48 0.44 4.33
CA LEU A 482 -2.63 0.08 3.20
C LEU A 482 -1.65 -1.04 3.53
N ARG A 483 -1.11 -1.07 4.76
CA ARG A 483 -0.10 -2.05 5.13
C ARG A 483 -0.66 -3.42 5.48
N HIS A 484 -1.68 -3.47 6.32
CA HIS A 484 -2.18 -4.75 6.87
C HIS A 484 -3.07 -5.50 5.88
N ALA A 485 -3.69 -4.79 4.93
CA ALA A 485 -4.50 -5.39 3.88
C ALA A 485 -3.71 -6.40 3.03
N TRP A 486 -2.42 -6.16 2.80
CA TRP A 486 -1.55 -7.01 1.97
C TRP A 486 -0.25 -7.42 2.68
N ALA A 487 -0.31 -7.55 4.01
CA ALA A 487 0.77 -8.13 4.79
C ALA A 487 0.75 -9.66 4.65
N ASP A 488 1.92 -10.25 4.42
CA ASP A 488 2.17 -11.68 4.45
C ASP A 488 2.58 -12.12 5.87
N GLN A 489 2.66 -13.43 6.09
CA GLN A 489 3.05 -13.98 7.39
C GLN A 489 4.53 -13.67 7.70
N PRO A 490 4.86 -13.18 8.90
CA PRO A 490 6.23 -12.79 9.27
C PRO A 490 7.22 -13.97 9.33
N TRP A 491 6.74 -15.19 9.54
CA TRP A 491 7.57 -16.36 9.86
C TRP A 491 8.20 -17.07 8.65
N ARG A 492 8.04 -16.55 7.42
CA ARG A 492 8.67 -17.14 6.22
C ARG A 492 10.19 -16.94 6.19
N HIS A 493 10.69 -15.89 6.84
CA HIS A 493 12.12 -15.63 6.99
C HIS A 493 12.55 -15.92 8.43
N ARG A 494 13.44 -16.90 8.62
CA ARG A 494 13.95 -17.30 9.94
C ARG A 494 14.54 -16.11 10.72
N PHE A 495 15.29 -15.23 10.06
CA PHE A 495 15.90 -14.09 10.73
C PHE A 495 14.86 -13.09 11.27
N MET A 496 13.75 -12.90 10.57
CA MET A 496 12.64 -12.06 11.05
C MET A 496 11.99 -12.67 12.30
N ALA A 497 11.88 -14.00 12.35
CA ALA A 497 11.39 -14.71 13.52
C ALA A 497 12.35 -14.57 14.71
N ASP A 498 13.65 -14.78 14.47
CA ASP A 498 14.69 -14.66 15.50
C ASP A 498 14.74 -13.23 16.07
N ASP A 499 14.62 -12.20 15.23
CA ASP A 499 14.59 -10.81 15.66
C ASP A 499 13.36 -10.50 16.54
N ALA A 500 12.21 -11.10 16.23
CA ALA A 500 11.00 -10.96 17.06
C ALA A 500 11.14 -11.62 18.44
N LEU A 501 11.72 -12.82 18.49
CA LEU A 501 11.99 -13.49 19.76
C LEU A 501 13.04 -12.74 20.60
N ARG A 502 14.08 -12.22 19.95
CA ARG A 502 15.12 -11.41 20.60
C ARG A 502 14.59 -10.09 21.16
N ALA A 503 13.56 -9.51 20.54
CA ALA A 503 12.93 -8.28 21.01
C ALA A 503 12.14 -8.46 22.31
N ALA A 504 11.51 -9.61 22.53
CA ALA A 504 10.64 -9.82 23.68
C ALA A 504 11.40 -9.86 25.01
N THR A 505 12.58 -10.50 25.06
CA THR A 505 13.31 -10.72 26.32
C THR A 505 13.72 -9.40 27.01
N PRO A 506 14.38 -8.45 26.32
CA PRO A 506 14.73 -7.16 26.94
C PRO A 506 13.51 -6.38 27.42
N VAL A 507 12.42 -6.39 26.65
CA VAL A 507 11.18 -5.68 27.00
C VAL A 507 10.58 -6.25 28.28
N LEU A 508 10.45 -7.58 28.37
CA LEU A 508 9.90 -8.23 29.56
C LEU A 508 10.75 -7.97 30.80
N ARG A 509 12.08 -8.00 30.66
CA ARG A 509 12.99 -7.68 31.77
C ARG A 509 12.81 -6.25 32.26
N VAL A 510 12.75 -5.29 31.34
CA VAL A 510 12.54 -3.87 31.68
C VAL A 510 11.17 -3.65 32.33
N VAL A 511 10.11 -4.25 31.77
CA VAL A 511 8.75 -4.15 32.30
C VAL A 511 8.67 -4.71 33.71
N HIS A 512 9.20 -5.92 33.94
CA HIS A 512 9.17 -6.55 35.27
C HIS A 512 10.05 -5.78 36.27
N SER A 513 11.25 -5.37 35.88
CA SER A 513 12.15 -4.62 36.78
C SER A 513 11.56 -3.27 37.17
N ALA A 514 10.97 -2.53 36.22
CA ALA A 514 10.32 -1.26 36.49
C ALA A 514 9.10 -1.43 37.40
N ALA A 515 8.29 -2.47 37.17
CA ALA A 515 7.13 -2.76 38.01
C ALA A 515 7.53 -3.16 39.43
N ILE A 516 8.48 -4.09 39.59
CA ILE A 516 8.99 -4.54 40.90
C ILE A 516 9.54 -3.36 41.69
N LYS A 517 10.30 -2.47 41.05
CA LYS A 517 10.82 -1.27 41.71
C LYS A 517 9.71 -0.36 42.27
N VAL A 518 8.64 -0.13 41.50
CA VAL A 518 7.49 0.67 41.97
C VAL A 518 6.80 -0.05 43.14
N LEU A 519 6.69 -1.38 43.09
CA LEU A 519 6.10 -2.16 44.19
C LEU A 519 6.92 -2.07 45.47
N GLU A 520 8.25 -2.17 45.38
CA GLU A 520 9.17 -2.02 46.52
C GLU A 520 9.07 -0.62 47.14
N GLU A 521 9.06 0.43 46.30
CA GLU A 521 8.92 1.82 46.75
C GLU A 521 7.58 2.08 47.46
N ASN A 522 6.54 1.30 47.16
CA ASN A 522 5.22 1.41 47.78
C ASN A 522 4.98 0.40 48.92
N GLY A 523 6.01 -0.36 49.33
CA GLY A 523 5.96 -1.26 50.49
C GLY A 523 5.28 -2.61 50.24
N VAL A 524 5.29 -3.11 49.01
CA VAL A 524 4.77 -4.43 48.62
C VAL A 524 5.88 -5.49 48.70
N ASP A 525 5.55 -6.69 49.16
CA ASP A 525 6.43 -7.86 49.10
C ASP A 525 6.62 -8.34 47.65
N THR A 526 7.86 -8.30 47.17
CA THR A 526 8.21 -8.63 45.79
C THR A 526 8.79 -10.03 45.61
N GLU A 527 8.91 -10.85 46.66
CA GLU A 527 9.53 -12.18 46.59
C GLU A 527 8.81 -13.09 45.57
N LYS A 528 7.48 -13.14 45.63
CA LYS A 528 6.65 -13.92 44.69
C LYS A 528 6.74 -13.39 43.25
N PHE A 529 6.75 -12.06 43.10
CA PHE A 529 6.88 -11.41 41.79
C PHE A 529 8.25 -11.72 41.15
N GLY A 530 9.33 -11.73 41.94
CA GLY A 530 10.67 -12.09 41.50
C GLY A 530 10.78 -13.55 41.06
N ALA A 531 10.21 -14.47 41.82
CA ALA A 531 10.17 -15.89 41.49
C ALA A 531 9.42 -16.14 40.16
N ARG A 532 8.23 -15.54 39.99
CA ARG A 532 7.43 -15.69 38.76
C ARG A 532 8.08 -15.01 37.55
N SER A 533 8.71 -13.85 37.73
CA SER A 533 9.46 -13.16 36.68
C SER A 533 10.62 -14.02 36.14
N THR A 534 11.31 -14.74 37.03
CA THR A 534 12.39 -15.67 36.65
C THR A 534 11.87 -16.85 35.84
N PHE A 535 10.73 -17.43 36.24
CA PHE A 535 10.06 -18.49 35.48
C PHE A 535 9.59 -18.02 34.10
N LEU A 536 8.96 -16.83 34.02
CA LEU A 536 8.51 -16.25 32.76
C LEU A 536 9.68 -16.01 31.80
N SER A 537 10.84 -15.59 32.31
CA SER A 537 12.05 -15.42 31.49
C SER A 537 12.51 -16.71 30.81
N GLY A 538 12.26 -17.87 31.42
CA GLY A 538 12.50 -19.18 30.80
C GLY A 538 11.49 -19.49 29.68
N ASN A 539 10.21 -19.16 29.87
CA ASN A 539 9.16 -19.38 28.86
C ASN A 539 9.32 -18.50 27.61
N VAL A 540 9.99 -17.36 27.70
CA VAL A 540 10.28 -16.48 26.55
C VAL A 540 11.30 -17.12 25.59
N GLN A 541 12.14 -18.02 26.10
CA GLN A 541 13.14 -18.73 25.32
C GLN A 541 12.56 -19.94 24.56
N ASP A 542 11.28 -20.27 24.77
CA ASP A 542 10.58 -21.30 23.99
C ASP A 542 10.38 -20.78 22.56
N PRO A 543 10.99 -21.41 21.53
CA PRO A 543 10.95 -20.93 20.16
C PRO A 543 9.62 -21.21 19.44
N THR A 544 8.58 -21.70 20.14
CA THR A 544 7.30 -22.06 19.52
C THR A 544 6.33 -20.86 19.46
N PRO A 545 6.09 -20.23 18.29
CA PRO A 545 5.04 -19.22 18.16
C PRO A 545 3.67 -19.90 18.33
N ARG A 546 2.85 -19.38 19.26
CA ARG A 546 1.52 -19.91 19.53
C ARG A 546 0.45 -19.05 18.84
N LYS A 547 -0.65 -19.66 18.41
CA LYS A 547 -1.84 -18.94 17.93
C LYS A 547 -2.63 -18.42 19.14
N ALA A 548 -2.21 -17.30 19.71
CA ALA A 548 -2.73 -16.80 20.99
C ALA A 548 -4.17 -16.25 20.93
N ASP A 549 -4.69 -15.93 19.73
CA ASP A 549 -6.02 -15.34 19.56
C ASP A 549 -7.10 -16.36 19.13
N LEU A 550 -6.72 -17.62 18.88
CA LEU A 550 -7.69 -18.71 18.70
C LEU A 550 -7.97 -19.32 20.07
N TYR A 551 -9.04 -18.87 20.69
CA TYR A 551 -9.61 -19.55 21.85
C TYR A 551 -10.40 -20.77 21.34
N GLU A 552 -9.77 -21.94 21.34
CA GLU A 552 -10.48 -23.22 21.30
C GLU A 552 -11.11 -23.43 22.68
N ALA A 553 -12.29 -22.82 22.88
CA ALA A 553 -13.11 -22.98 24.08
C ALA A 553 -14.09 -24.14 23.93
#